data_AF-A0A1B0DQ02-F1
#
_entry.id   AF-A0A1B0DQ02-F1
#
_cell.length_a   1.000
_cell.length_b   1.000
_cell.length_c   1.000
_cell.angle_alpha   90.00
_cell.angle_beta   90.00
_cell.angle_gamma   90.00
#
_symmetry.space_group_name_H-M   'P 1'
#
loop_
_entity.id
_entity.type
_entity.pdbx_description
1 polymer ?
#
loop_
_entity_poly.entity_id
_entity_poly.type
_entity_poly.pdbx_seq_one_letter_code
_entity_poly.pdbx_strand_id
1 'polypeptide(L)'
;MSSGTFVDRIDPFAKRSLKKKSKKSQGSSRYRNSQDVELQQLPQLKVDCSSMEQEELFIRKLRQCCVSFDFMDPVADLKGKEIKRAALNDLSTYIIHGRGVLTEPVYPEIIRMISCNLFRTLPPSENPDFDPEEDDPTLEASWPHLQL
;
A
#
# COMPACT_ATOMS: atom_id res chain seq x y z
N MET A 1 43.21 -14.26 54.79
CA MET A 1 41.78 -14.08 55.12
C MET A 1 41.06 -13.73 53.83
N SER A 2 40.02 -14.51 53.57
CA SER A 2 39.14 -14.67 52.39
C SER A 2 39.16 -13.67 51.23
N SER A 3 39.35 -14.24 50.05
CA SER A 3 38.90 -13.81 48.73
C SER A 3 37.39 -13.60 48.66
N GLY A 4 36.94 -12.42 48.23
CA GLY A 4 35.53 -12.10 47.99
C GLY A 4 35.14 -12.42 46.55
N THR A 5 34.49 -13.56 46.33
CA THR A 5 33.82 -13.89 45.08
C THR A 5 32.49 -13.13 45.00
N PHE A 6 32.37 -12.22 44.03
CA PHE A 6 31.09 -11.60 43.67
C PHE A 6 30.23 -12.65 42.97
N VAL A 7 29.26 -13.22 43.71
CA VAL A 7 28.24 -14.11 43.16
C VAL A 7 27.03 -13.28 42.77
N ASP A 8 26.86 -13.10 41.46
CA ASP A 8 25.67 -12.51 40.87
C ASP A 8 24.49 -13.49 41.10
N ARG A 9 23.66 -13.19 42.10
CA ARG A 9 22.48 -13.99 42.43
C ARG A 9 21.39 -13.70 41.41
N ILE A 10 21.46 -14.39 40.28
CA ILE A 10 20.37 -14.44 39.31
C ILE A 10 19.25 -15.29 39.94
N ASP A 11 18.21 -14.62 40.42
CA ASP A 11 17.01 -15.22 40.99
C ASP A 11 16.24 -16.03 39.91
N PRO A 12 16.08 -17.36 40.06
CA PRO A 12 15.39 -18.20 39.09
C PRO A 12 13.87 -17.92 39.01
N PHE A 13 13.31 -17.13 39.93
CA PHE A 13 11.90 -16.72 39.93
C PHE A 13 11.70 -15.26 39.53
N ALA A 14 12.77 -14.52 39.20
CA ALA A 14 12.66 -13.20 38.60
C ALA A 14 12.04 -13.36 37.20
N LYS A 15 10.71 -13.31 37.14
CA LYS A 15 9.94 -13.14 35.91
C LYS A 15 10.24 -11.76 35.33
N ARG A 16 11.47 -11.56 34.83
CA ARG A 16 11.68 -10.67 33.69
C ARG A 16 10.88 -11.30 32.57
N SER A 17 9.63 -10.89 32.47
CA SER A 17 8.88 -11.01 31.23
C SER A 17 9.80 -10.39 30.19
N LEU A 18 10.47 -11.25 29.42
CA LEU A 18 10.91 -10.89 28.09
C LEU A 18 9.61 -10.52 27.42
N LYS A 19 9.21 -9.24 27.54
CA LYS A 19 8.22 -8.66 26.66
C LYS A 19 8.82 -8.93 25.29
N LYS A 20 8.36 -10.02 24.68
CA LYS A 20 8.64 -10.40 23.30
C LYS A 20 8.23 -9.14 22.58
N LYS A 21 9.22 -8.31 22.26
CA LYS A 21 9.01 -7.03 21.61
C LYS A 21 8.29 -7.46 20.36
N SER A 22 6.97 -7.21 20.29
CA SER A 22 6.24 -7.49 19.07
C SER A 22 7.02 -6.72 18.03
N LYS A 23 7.76 -7.45 17.19
CA LYS A 23 8.38 -6.84 16.04
C LYS A 23 7.16 -6.37 15.29
N LYS A 24 6.86 -5.06 15.38
CA LYS A 24 5.88 -4.42 14.50
C LYS A 24 6.15 -5.01 13.15
N SER A 25 5.14 -5.66 12.57
CA SER A 25 5.22 -6.18 11.22
C SER A 25 5.90 -5.08 10.41
N GLN A 26 7.08 -5.38 9.86
CA GLN A 26 7.70 -4.46 8.95
C GLN A 26 6.79 -4.52 7.74
N GLY A 27 5.77 -3.65 7.74
CA GLY A 27 4.99 -3.37 6.56
C GLY A 27 5.99 -3.17 5.43
N SER A 28 5.75 -3.83 4.30
CA SER A 28 6.61 -3.76 3.12
C SER A 28 6.82 -2.33 2.58
N SER A 29 6.14 -1.37 3.20
CA SER A 29 6.51 0.03 3.45
C SER A 29 7.99 0.26 3.82
N ARG A 30 8.90 -0.02 2.89
CA ARG A 30 9.96 0.95 2.59
C ARG A 30 9.35 2.03 1.70
N TYR A 31 8.24 2.64 2.13
CA TYR A 31 7.75 3.84 1.47
C TYR A 31 8.79 4.92 1.75
N ARG A 32 9.67 5.16 0.78
CA ARG A 32 10.09 6.55 0.55
C ARG A 32 8.77 7.26 0.30
N ASN A 33 8.18 7.87 1.33
CA ASN A 33 7.08 8.80 1.18
C ASN A 33 7.58 9.84 0.19
N SER A 34 7.20 9.67 -1.07
CA SER A 34 7.59 10.57 -2.13
C SER A 34 6.69 11.78 -1.99
N GLN A 35 7.07 12.64 -1.04
CA GLN A 35 6.43 13.90 -0.68
C GLN A 35 5.03 13.72 -0.07
N ASP A 36 4.70 14.54 0.94
CA ASP A 36 3.32 14.77 1.37
C ASP A 36 2.55 15.42 0.20
N VAL A 37 2.23 14.65 -0.84
CA VAL A 37 1.46 15.13 -1.97
C VAL A 37 -0.01 15.05 -1.59
N GLU A 38 -0.56 16.18 -1.15
CA GLU A 38 -2.01 16.29 -1.01
C GLU A 38 -2.64 16.09 -2.40
N LEU A 39 -3.30 14.94 -2.59
CA LEU A 39 -3.97 14.66 -3.85
C LEU A 39 -5.14 15.63 -4.04
N GLN A 40 -5.15 16.29 -5.19
CA GLN A 40 -6.31 17.06 -5.65
C GLN A 40 -7.25 16.16 -6.46
N GLN A 41 -8.54 16.22 -6.20
CA GLN A 41 -9.53 15.48 -6.97
C GLN A 41 -9.56 16.00 -8.42
N LEU A 42 -9.22 15.13 -9.37
CA LEU A 42 -9.30 15.44 -10.80
C LEU A 42 -10.74 15.29 -11.31
N PRO A 43 -11.14 16.04 -12.35
CA PRO A 43 -12.43 15.87 -13.01
C PRO A 43 -12.67 14.44 -13.46
N GLN A 44 -13.94 14.01 -13.55
CA GLN A 44 -14.29 12.70 -14.09
C GLN A 44 -13.99 12.63 -15.59
N LEU A 45 -13.66 11.44 -16.10
CA LEU A 45 -13.51 11.18 -17.53
C LEU A 45 -14.89 11.25 -18.20
N LYS A 46 -15.27 12.44 -18.66
CA LYS A 46 -16.55 12.70 -19.33
C LYS A 46 -16.45 12.51 -20.84
N VAL A 47 -17.56 12.10 -21.45
CA VAL A 47 -17.70 11.92 -22.91
C VAL A 47 -17.69 13.27 -23.65
N ASP A 48 -18.04 14.37 -22.97
CA ASP A 48 -18.27 15.68 -23.60
C ASP A 48 -16.99 16.47 -23.95
N CYS A 49 -15.79 15.93 -23.62
CA CYS A 49 -14.50 16.55 -23.94
C CYS A 49 -13.93 16.00 -25.25
N SER A 50 -13.00 16.73 -25.88
CA SER A 50 -12.29 16.23 -27.07
C SER A 50 -11.44 15.00 -26.74
N SER A 51 -11.18 14.13 -27.73
CA SER A 51 -10.38 12.91 -27.54
C SER A 51 -8.98 13.19 -26.96
N MET A 52 -8.37 14.32 -27.35
CA MET A 52 -7.06 14.75 -26.84
C MET A 52 -7.11 15.13 -25.36
N GLU A 53 -8.12 15.90 -24.94
CA GLU A 53 -8.30 16.29 -23.53
C GLU A 53 -8.62 15.09 -22.65
N GLN A 54 -9.39 14.13 -23.17
CA GLN A 54 -9.69 12.88 -22.46
C GLN A 54 -8.42 12.05 -22.26
N GLU A 55 -7.59 11.90 -23.30
CA GLU A 55 -6.31 11.20 -23.21
C GLU A 55 -5.37 11.86 -22.19
N GLU A 56 -5.24 13.18 -22.22
CA GLU A 56 -4.41 13.91 -21.26
C GLU A 56 -4.93 13.74 -19.82
N LEU A 57 -6.25 13.84 -19.62
CA LEU A 57 -6.86 13.62 -18.30
C LEU A 57 -6.66 12.18 -17.81
N PHE A 58 -6.74 11.20 -18.72
CA PHE A 58 -6.49 9.79 -18.43
C PHE A 58 -5.06 9.57 -17.95
N ILE A 59 -4.08 10.13 -18.68
CA ILE A 59 -2.65 10.09 -18.30
C ILE A 59 -2.43 10.75 -16.93
N ARG A 60 -3.05 11.91 -16.68
CA ARG A 60 -2.94 12.61 -15.38
C ARG A 60 -3.49 11.77 -14.23
N LYS A 61 -4.62 11.08 -14.43
CA LYS A 61 -5.18 10.15 -13.43
C LYS A 61 -4.28 8.94 -13.21
N LEU A 62 -3.72 8.34 -14.26
CA LEU A 62 -2.74 7.25 -14.11
C LEU A 62 -1.54 7.68 -13.27
N ARG A 63 -1.00 8.87 -13.53
CA ARG A 63 0.09 9.48 -12.72
C ARG A 63 -0.31 9.70 -11.27
N GLN A 64 -1.52 10.19 -11.03
CA GLN A 64 -2.06 10.36 -9.68
C GLN A 64 -2.14 9.02 -8.92
N CYS A 65 -2.59 7.95 -9.57
CA CYS A 65 -2.71 6.62 -8.97
C CYS A 65 -1.37 5.94 -8.64
N CYS A 66 -0.24 6.55 -9.01
CA CYS A 66 1.09 6.06 -8.65
C CYS A 66 1.52 6.48 -7.24
N VAL A 67 0.81 7.43 -6.62
CA VAL A 67 1.04 7.81 -5.23
C VAL A 67 0.59 6.66 -4.32
N SER A 68 1.52 6.16 -3.50
CA SER A 68 1.26 5.11 -2.52
C SER A 68 0.78 5.71 -1.20
N PHE A 69 -0.16 5.03 -0.54
CA PHE A 69 -0.63 5.40 0.79
C PHE A 69 -0.28 4.30 1.79
N ASP A 70 -0.02 4.68 3.03
CA ASP A 70 0.12 3.72 4.12
C ASP A 70 -1.27 3.30 4.63
N PHE A 71 -1.59 2.03 4.47
CA PHE A 71 -2.84 1.42 4.96
C PHE A 71 -2.70 0.80 6.35
N MET A 72 -1.49 0.73 6.91
CA MET A 72 -1.30 0.26 8.29
C MET A 72 -1.79 1.28 9.32
N ASP A 73 -1.84 2.56 8.95
CA ASP A 73 -2.59 3.59 9.66
C ASP A 73 -3.93 3.84 8.94
N PRO A 74 -5.09 3.38 9.48
CA PRO A 74 -6.38 3.53 8.82
C PRO A 74 -6.89 4.98 8.82
N VAL A 75 -6.39 5.86 9.70
CA VAL A 75 -6.89 7.24 9.81
C VAL A 75 -5.99 8.26 9.11
N ALA A 76 -4.77 7.88 8.75
CA ALA A 76 -3.89 8.69 7.91
C ALA A 76 -4.43 8.82 6.48
N ASP A 77 -4.32 10.02 5.91
CA ASP A 77 -4.57 10.34 4.50
C ASP A 77 -5.93 9.86 3.94
N LEU A 78 -6.98 9.80 4.78
CA LEU A 78 -8.32 9.34 4.37
C LEU A 78 -8.82 10.01 3.08
N LYS A 79 -8.62 11.33 2.97
CA LYS A 79 -8.97 12.11 1.79
C LYS A 79 -8.19 11.66 0.55
N GLY A 80 -6.88 11.49 0.67
CA GLY A 80 -6.02 11.04 -0.43
C GLY A 80 -6.36 9.61 -0.87
N LYS A 81 -6.58 8.72 0.09
CA LYS A 81 -7.01 7.33 -0.14
C LYS A 81 -8.33 7.29 -0.92
N GLU A 82 -9.32 8.08 -0.54
CA GLU A 82 -10.61 8.13 -1.25
C GLU A 82 -10.48 8.73 -2.65
N ILE A 83 -9.69 9.81 -2.81
CA ILE A 83 -9.43 10.41 -4.13
C ILE A 83 -8.79 9.38 -5.07
N LYS A 84 -7.79 8.62 -4.60
CA LYS A 84 -7.16 7.57 -5.41
C LYS A 84 -8.14 6.44 -5.73
N ARG A 85 -8.96 6.00 -4.77
CA ARG A 85 -9.99 4.98 -4.99
C ARG A 85 -11.00 5.41 -6.07
N ALA A 86 -11.48 6.65 -5.99
CA ALA A 86 -12.39 7.22 -6.97
C ALA A 86 -11.73 7.34 -8.36
N ALA A 87 -10.46 7.77 -8.42
CA ALA A 87 -9.71 7.85 -9.66
C ALA A 87 -9.50 6.48 -10.31
N LEU A 88 -9.15 5.43 -9.55
CA LEU A 88 -9.02 4.06 -10.05
C LEU A 88 -10.34 3.52 -10.61
N ASN A 89 -11.47 3.75 -9.91
CA ASN A 89 -12.80 3.36 -10.41
C ASN A 89 -13.16 4.07 -11.74
N ASP A 90 -12.87 5.36 -11.82
CA ASP A 90 -13.12 6.17 -13.02
C ASP A 90 -12.26 5.68 -14.20
N LEU A 91 -10.97 5.39 -13.97
CA LEU A 91 -10.08 4.79 -14.95
C LEU A 91 -10.62 3.43 -15.44
N SER A 92 -11.00 2.54 -14.52
CA SER A 92 -11.54 1.22 -14.83
C SER A 92 -12.81 1.33 -15.68
N THR A 93 -13.75 2.18 -15.26
CA THR A 93 -15.00 2.43 -15.98
C THR A 93 -14.73 2.98 -17.39
N TYR A 94 -13.79 3.92 -17.52
CA TYR A 94 -13.42 4.52 -18.81
C TYR A 94 -12.80 3.51 -19.77
N ILE A 95 -11.95 2.60 -19.29
CA ILE A 95 -11.37 1.53 -20.13
C ILE A 95 -12.45 0.53 -20.56
N ILE A 96 -13.35 0.13 -19.65
CA ILE A 96 -14.39 -0.88 -19.94
C ILE A 96 -15.40 -0.38 -20.98
N HIS A 97 -15.79 0.90 -20.90
CA HIS A 97 -16.85 1.45 -21.76
C HIS A 97 -16.30 2.24 -22.96
N GLY A 98 -15.06 2.73 -22.89
CA GLY A 98 -14.45 3.54 -23.93
C GLY A 98 -13.95 2.73 -25.13
N ARG A 99 -14.10 3.27 -26.34
CA ARG A 99 -13.48 2.73 -27.56
C ARG A 99 -12.30 3.59 -27.98
N GLY A 100 -11.20 2.96 -28.37
CA GLY A 100 -10.00 3.67 -28.84
C GLY A 100 -9.22 4.39 -27.74
N VAL A 101 -9.44 4.04 -26.47
CA VAL A 101 -8.79 4.65 -25.30
C VAL A 101 -7.30 4.29 -25.20
N LEU A 102 -6.93 3.08 -25.62
CA LEU A 102 -5.57 2.55 -25.50
C LEU A 102 -4.70 3.02 -26.66
N THR A 103 -4.21 4.25 -26.56
CA THR A 103 -3.28 4.84 -27.52
C THR A 103 -1.83 4.58 -27.10
N GLU A 104 -0.90 4.70 -28.05
CA GLU A 104 0.54 4.48 -27.81
C GLU A 104 1.13 5.27 -26.62
N PRO A 105 0.85 6.58 -26.42
CA PRO A 105 1.39 7.33 -25.29
C PRO A 105 0.85 6.88 -23.93
N VAL A 106 -0.31 6.20 -23.90
CA VAL A 106 -0.98 5.77 -22.68
C VAL A 106 -0.38 4.49 -22.08
N TYR A 107 0.08 3.57 -22.93
CA TYR A 107 0.68 2.29 -22.51
C TYR A 107 1.78 2.41 -21.45
N PRO A 108 2.83 3.23 -21.63
CA PRO A 108 3.90 3.34 -20.63
C PRO A 108 3.38 3.85 -19.28
N GLU A 109 2.35 4.70 -19.27
CA GLU A 109 1.76 5.24 -18.04
C GLU A 109 0.94 4.19 -17.28
N ILE A 110 0.23 3.32 -18.00
CA ILE A 110 -0.48 2.17 -17.41
C ILE A 110 0.52 1.23 -16.74
N ILE A 111 1.56 0.81 -17.48
CA ILE A 111 2.57 -0.12 -16.97
C ILE A 111 3.29 0.47 -15.76
N ARG A 112 3.64 1.76 -15.81
CA ARG A 112 4.25 2.45 -14.67
C ARG A 112 3.32 2.45 -13.45
N MET A 113 2.05 2.77 -13.63
CA MET A 113 1.05 2.78 -12.55
C MET A 113 0.89 1.39 -11.92
N ILE A 114 0.75 0.35 -12.73
CA ILE A 114 0.67 -1.04 -12.25
C ILE A 114 1.94 -1.41 -11.49
N SER A 115 3.12 -1.10 -12.05
CA SER A 115 4.41 -1.41 -11.43
C SER A 115 4.57 -0.76 -10.07
N CYS A 116 4.18 0.51 -9.92
CA CYS A 116 4.25 1.25 -8.65
C CYS A 116 3.34 0.66 -7.55
N ASN A 117 2.24 -0.02 -7.92
CA ASN A 117 1.27 -0.55 -6.97
C ASN A 117 1.46 -2.04 -6.67
N LEU A 118 1.90 -2.84 -7.65
CA LEU A 118 2.00 -4.30 -7.52
C LEU A 118 3.39 -4.79 -7.14
N PHE A 119 4.45 -4.17 -7.68
CA PHE A 119 5.81 -4.69 -7.48
C PHE A 119 6.38 -4.20 -6.16
N ARG A 120 6.13 -4.98 -5.10
CA ARG A 120 6.68 -4.78 -3.77
C ARG A 120 7.15 -6.10 -3.17
N THR A 121 8.09 -6.02 -2.24
CA THR A 121 8.48 -7.19 -1.44
C THR A 121 7.32 -7.56 -0.53
N LEU A 122 6.93 -8.84 -0.51
CA LEU A 122 5.90 -9.30 0.42
C LEU A 122 6.44 -9.28 1.85
N PRO A 123 5.62 -8.91 2.86
CA PRO A 123 6.04 -8.99 4.25
C PRO A 123 6.39 -10.44 4.60
N PRO A 124 7.34 -10.67 5.53
CA PRO A 124 7.63 -12.03 5.99
C PRO A 124 6.38 -12.65 6.62
N SER A 125 6.21 -13.98 6.45
CA SER A 125 5.11 -14.69 7.14
C SER A 125 5.28 -14.52 8.65
N GLU A 126 4.22 -14.07 9.32
CA GLU A 126 4.19 -13.94 10.78
C GLU A 126 3.88 -15.26 11.48
N ASN A 127 3.30 -16.22 10.74
CA ASN A 127 2.95 -17.56 11.22
C ASN A 127 3.70 -18.64 10.42
N PRO A 128 4.80 -19.20 10.96
CA PRO A 128 5.55 -20.27 10.30
C PRO A 128 4.85 -21.64 10.38
N ASP A 129 3.92 -21.83 11.32
CA ASP A 129 3.18 -23.09 11.53
C ASP A 129 1.74 -22.98 10.99
N PHE A 130 1.53 -22.15 9.96
CA PHE A 130 0.21 -21.85 9.40
C PHE A 130 -0.50 -23.14 8.93
N ASP A 131 -1.67 -23.38 9.50
CA ASP A 131 -2.56 -24.46 9.09
C ASP A 131 -3.66 -23.91 8.16
N PRO A 132 -3.69 -24.28 6.86
CA PRO A 132 -4.69 -23.76 5.93
C PRO A 132 -6.13 -24.19 6.22
N GLU A 133 -6.36 -25.21 7.08
CA GLU A 133 -7.71 -25.64 7.47
C GLU A 133 -8.24 -24.91 8.72
N GLU A 134 -7.35 -24.49 9.63
CA GLU A 134 -7.72 -23.89 10.92
C GLU A 134 -7.46 -22.38 11.02
N ASP A 135 -6.42 -21.86 10.34
CA ASP A 135 -5.98 -20.47 10.48
C ASP A 135 -6.62 -19.53 9.44
N ASP A 136 -7.03 -18.34 9.91
CA ASP A 136 -7.48 -17.27 9.01
C ASP A 136 -6.32 -16.72 8.16
N PRO A 137 -6.52 -16.51 6.85
CA PRO A 137 -5.48 -15.95 5.99
C PRO A 137 -5.20 -14.48 6.35
N THR A 138 -3.93 -14.08 6.27
CA THR A 138 -3.55 -12.67 6.44
C THR A 138 -4.06 -11.83 5.27
N LEU A 139 -4.86 -10.80 5.56
CA LEU A 139 -5.39 -9.87 4.56
C LEU A 139 -4.41 -8.72 4.28
N GLU A 140 -4.34 -8.29 3.01
CA GLU A 140 -3.55 -7.13 2.59
C GLU A 140 -4.32 -5.84 2.89
N ALA A 141 -3.77 -4.98 3.75
CA ALA A 141 -4.42 -3.73 4.17
C ALA A 141 -4.70 -2.78 2.97
N SER A 142 -3.87 -2.84 1.93
CA SER A 142 -4.00 -2.00 0.73
C SER A 142 -5.02 -2.53 -0.29
N TRP A 143 -5.72 -3.63 0.02
CA TRP A 143 -6.67 -4.30 -0.88
C TRP A 143 -7.74 -3.38 -1.51
N PRO A 144 -8.31 -2.38 -0.81
CA PRO A 144 -9.29 -1.47 -1.41
C PRO A 144 -8.80 -0.71 -2.64
N HIS A 145 -7.48 -0.53 -2.79
CA HIS A 145 -6.88 0.05 -3.99
C HIS A 145 -6.41 -1.02 -4.97
N LEU A 146 -5.88 -2.15 -4.48
CA LEU A 146 -5.31 -3.20 -5.33
C LEU A 146 -6.36 -4.02 -6.09
N GLN A 147 -7.59 -4.08 -5.61
CA GLN A 147 -8.68 -4.79 -6.27
C GLN A 147 -9.16 -4.07 -7.55
N LEU A 148 -8.93 -2.77 -7.66
CA LEU A 148 -9.37 -1.91 -8.77
C LEU A 148 -8.36 -1.89 -9.91
#